data_AF-A0A3C0HIL9-F1
#
_entry.id   AF-A0A3C0HIL9-F1
#
_cell.length_a   1.000
_cell.length_b   1.000
_cell.length_c   1.000
_cell.angle_alpha   90.00
_cell.angle_beta   90.00
_cell.angle_gamma   90.00
#
_symmetry.space_group_name_H-M   'P 1'
#
loop_
_entity.id
_entity.type
_entity.pdbx_description
1 polymer ?
#
loop_
_entity_poly.entity_id
_entity_poly.type
_entity_poly.pdbx_seq_one_letter_code
_entity_poly.pdbx_strand_id
1 'polypeptide(L)'
;MAREFAIGVRFAQVATLPSAATEPGVVLEQGARLWFSDGLTWVDLGAAGGGGGAADYTVVTAGQTLADDTPLLAVLATTATFHAPASPQVGEEYVVRNASSSAAGALAVFDPGAGRSIAYGSGQSLAPGGTLSAARGEQIAVIVRSATVFELQTPGAVGPAGPAGGGGVTGGTGTITVTPAGGALEWLETIPAAGVTPASRVEVRLAGATDADENDPEMIELLGLWGTPGTGTITVGASFGRAVGGPINLHWSIL
;
A
#
# COMPACT_ATOMS: atom_id res chain seq x y z
N MET A 1 -23.83 17.41 -16.16
CA MET A 1 -22.73 17.39 -17.14
C MET A 1 -21.54 18.11 -16.52
N ALA A 2 -20.55 17.40 -16.00
CA ALA A 2 -19.29 17.99 -15.56
C ALA A 2 -18.24 17.80 -16.67
N ARG A 3 -17.37 18.79 -16.87
CA ARG A 3 -16.25 18.70 -17.81
C ARG A 3 -14.96 18.44 -17.02
N GLU A 4 -14.31 17.35 -17.35
CA GLU A 4 -13.00 16.94 -16.84
C GLU A 4 -11.89 17.77 -17.51
N PHE A 5 -10.90 18.20 -16.73
CA PHE A 5 -9.73 18.93 -17.22
C PHE A 5 -8.45 18.17 -16.82
N ALA A 6 -7.89 17.40 -17.75
CA ALA A 6 -6.59 16.76 -17.59
C ALA A 6 -5.47 17.69 -18.10
N ILE A 7 -4.49 17.99 -17.25
CA ILE A 7 -3.27 18.71 -17.65
C ILE A 7 -2.21 17.69 -18.05
N GLY A 8 -1.96 17.58 -19.36
CA GLY A 8 -0.88 16.74 -19.89
C GLY A 8 0.41 17.54 -20.13
N VAL A 9 1.55 17.00 -19.69
CA VAL A 9 2.88 17.48 -20.08
C VAL A 9 3.43 16.55 -21.16
N ARG A 10 3.88 17.12 -22.29
CA ARG A 10 4.52 16.34 -23.37
C ARG A 10 6.00 16.16 -23.10
N PHE A 11 6.49 14.95 -23.35
CA PHE A 11 7.91 14.61 -23.31
C PHE A 11 8.47 14.41 -24.73
N ALA A 12 9.71 14.84 -24.94
CA ALA A 12 10.42 14.59 -26.19
C ALA A 12 10.80 13.11 -26.28
N GLN A 13 10.61 12.54 -27.47
CA GLN A 13 10.68 11.10 -27.74
C GLN A 13 12.09 10.53 -27.51
N VAL A 14 12.34 9.99 -26.31
CA VAL A 14 13.47 9.07 -26.07
C VAL A 14 13.10 7.71 -26.68
N ALA A 15 14.00 7.14 -27.47
CA ALA A 15 13.77 5.90 -28.19
C ALA A 15 13.48 4.71 -27.24
N THR A 16 12.61 3.80 -27.69
CA THR A 16 12.18 2.58 -27.01
C THR A 16 13.32 1.82 -26.31
N LEU A 17 13.16 1.57 -25.01
CA LEU A 17 13.91 0.55 -24.28
C LEU A 17 13.16 -0.80 -24.32
N PRO A 18 13.87 -1.94 -24.38
CA PRO A 18 13.25 -3.25 -24.53
C PRO A 18 12.70 -3.78 -23.19
N SER A 19 11.51 -4.37 -23.23
CA SER A 19 10.82 -4.91 -22.06
C SER A 19 11.43 -6.21 -21.54
N ALA A 20 11.87 -6.24 -20.28
CA ALA A 20 11.76 -7.39 -19.35
C ALA A 20 12.40 -7.05 -17.98
N ALA A 21 11.64 -6.48 -17.04
CA ALA A 21 12.05 -6.35 -15.64
C ALA A 21 10.84 -6.33 -14.69
N THR A 22 10.98 -7.00 -13.54
CA THR A 22 9.97 -7.12 -12.48
C THR A 22 10.33 -6.25 -11.25
N GLU A 23 10.81 -5.03 -11.46
CA GLU A 23 11.35 -4.17 -10.39
C GLU A 23 10.95 -2.68 -10.47
N PRO A 24 11.02 -1.93 -9.34
CA PRO A 24 10.65 -0.51 -9.26
C PRO A 24 11.81 0.48 -9.54
N GLY A 25 11.56 1.49 -10.39
CA GLY A 25 12.23 2.81 -10.41
C GLY A 25 13.72 2.99 -10.78
N VAL A 26 14.02 4.12 -11.46
CA VAL A 26 15.34 4.76 -11.80
C VAL A 26 15.10 6.30 -11.80
N VAL A 27 16.11 7.15 -11.96
CA VAL A 27 16.04 8.64 -11.99
C VAL A 27 17.10 9.24 -12.96
N LEU A 28 16.85 10.35 -13.71
CA LEU A 28 17.58 10.75 -14.95
C LEU A 28 17.36 12.21 -15.47
N GLU A 29 18.27 13.16 -15.19
CA GLU A 29 18.14 14.61 -15.54
C GLU A 29 18.33 15.08 -17.00
N GLN A 30 17.48 15.99 -17.48
CA GLN A 30 17.51 16.67 -18.78
C GLN A 30 17.10 18.18 -18.69
N GLY A 31 18.08 19.05 -18.45
CA GLY A 31 17.90 20.51 -18.38
C GLY A 31 17.67 20.97 -16.94
N ALA A 32 16.81 21.97 -16.72
CA ALA A 32 16.25 22.24 -15.40
C ALA A 32 15.01 21.35 -15.15
N ARG A 33 15.17 20.03 -15.38
CA ARG A 33 14.21 18.92 -15.26
C ARG A 33 14.96 17.54 -15.14
N LEU A 34 14.51 16.51 -14.37
CA LEU A 34 15.24 15.43 -13.59
C LEU A 34 14.55 14.03 -13.58
N TRP A 35 14.37 13.30 -14.69
CA TRP A 35 13.40 12.17 -14.90
C TRP A 35 13.42 10.96 -13.93
N PHE A 36 12.44 10.04 -14.01
CA PHE A 36 12.30 8.79 -13.22
C PHE A 36 11.94 7.59 -14.13
N SER A 37 12.58 6.42 -13.98
CA SER A 37 12.38 5.23 -14.82
C SER A 37 12.40 3.84 -14.22
N ASP A 38 11.26 3.17 -14.18
CA ASP A 38 11.09 1.80 -13.68
C ASP A 38 11.71 0.66 -14.52
N GLY A 39 12.79 0.91 -15.25
CA GLY A 39 13.36 -0.04 -16.21
C GLY A 39 12.55 -0.15 -17.50
N LEU A 40 11.39 0.52 -17.57
CA LEU A 40 10.52 0.60 -18.74
C LEU A 40 10.29 2.05 -19.24
N THR A 41 10.25 3.10 -18.38
CA THR A 41 9.66 4.42 -18.77
C THR A 41 10.31 5.72 -18.24
N TRP A 42 10.36 6.82 -19.01
CA TRP A 42 10.83 8.20 -18.65
C TRP A 42 9.84 9.19 -17.93
N VAL A 43 10.11 9.79 -16.74
CA VAL A 43 9.27 10.86 -16.08
C VAL A 43 10.00 12.02 -15.29
N ASP A 44 10.15 13.24 -15.85
CA ASP A 44 11.02 14.43 -15.55
C ASP A 44 10.93 15.27 -14.19
N LEU A 45 11.77 15.06 -13.14
CA LEU A 45 11.67 15.66 -11.75
C LEU A 45 12.36 17.04 -11.41
N GLY A 46 12.97 17.75 -12.35
CA GLY A 46 14.09 18.70 -12.07
C GLY A 46 13.80 20.17 -12.32
N ALA A 47 12.52 20.47 -12.53
CA ALA A 47 12.00 21.78 -12.22
C ALA A 47 12.34 22.16 -10.75
N ALA A 48 12.88 21.24 -9.94
CA ALA A 48 13.83 21.45 -8.84
C ALA A 48 14.94 22.52 -9.06
N GLY A 49 15.15 23.05 -10.26
CA GLY A 49 15.54 24.46 -10.45
C GLY A 49 14.45 25.46 -10.01
N GLY A 50 13.77 25.22 -8.88
CA GLY A 50 12.62 25.96 -8.34
C GLY A 50 11.43 26.16 -9.29
N GLY A 51 10.52 25.18 -9.41
CA GLY A 51 9.56 25.21 -10.54
C GLY A 51 8.39 24.22 -10.57
N GLY A 52 8.03 23.55 -9.46
CA GLY A 52 6.72 22.90 -9.22
C GLY A 52 6.32 21.69 -10.08
N GLY A 53 5.52 20.77 -9.52
CA GLY A 53 4.71 19.87 -10.36
C GLY A 53 4.57 18.38 -10.03
N ALA A 54 4.87 17.93 -8.82
CA ALA A 54 3.95 17.02 -8.15
C ALA A 54 3.33 17.83 -7.01
N ALA A 55 2.01 18.02 -7.00
CA ALA A 55 1.37 18.88 -5.98
C ALA A 55 1.63 18.35 -4.56
N ASP A 56 1.81 17.03 -4.45
CA ASP A 56 1.94 16.31 -3.20
C ASP A 56 3.39 15.95 -2.85
N TYR A 57 4.41 16.24 -3.68
CA TYR A 57 5.79 15.82 -3.38
C TYR A 57 6.85 16.87 -3.69
N THR A 58 7.64 17.22 -2.67
CA THR A 58 8.90 17.97 -2.87
C THR A 58 10.05 16.99 -3.11
N VAL A 59 10.78 17.17 -4.21
CA VAL A 59 11.93 16.32 -4.59
C VAL A 59 13.17 16.79 -3.85
N VAL A 60 13.81 15.87 -3.13
CA VAL A 60 14.95 16.15 -2.24
C VAL A 60 16.04 15.11 -2.39
N THR A 61 17.30 15.55 -2.29
CA THR A 61 18.48 14.69 -2.50
C THR A 61 19.25 14.35 -1.22
N ALA A 62 19.15 15.17 -0.16
CA ALA A 62 19.73 14.86 1.15
C ALA A 62 19.16 15.74 2.29
N GLY A 63 19.17 15.19 3.52
CA GLY A 63 19.40 15.93 4.76
C GLY A 63 18.44 17.08 5.06
N GLN A 64 17.13 16.84 4.98
CA GLN A 64 16.12 17.88 5.23
C GLN A 64 15.48 17.74 6.61
N THR A 65 15.15 18.89 7.21
CA THR A 65 14.04 18.94 8.17
C THR A 65 12.75 18.86 7.37
N LEU A 66 11.85 17.98 7.77
CA LEU A 66 10.54 17.84 7.15
C LEU A 66 9.73 19.13 7.34
N ALA A 67 8.90 19.47 6.36
CA ALA A 67 7.89 20.52 6.48
C ALA A 67 6.53 19.86 6.67
N ASP A 68 5.65 20.55 7.40
CA ASP A 68 4.36 20.02 7.81
C ASP A 68 3.48 19.71 6.58
N ASP A 69 2.81 18.56 6.62
CA ASP A 69 1.95 17.99 5.58
C ASP A 69 2.52 18.00 4.15
N THR A 70 3.86 18.00 4.00
CA THR A 70 4.55 17.98 2.70
C THR A 70 5.30 16.66 2.50
N PRO A 71 4.75 15.71 1.75
CA PRO A 71 5.46 14.48 1.40
C PRO A 71 6.76 14.77 0.64
N LEU A 72 7.80 14.00 0.93
CA LEU A 72 9.11 14.12 0.29
C LEU A 72 9.41 12.92 -0.61
N LEU A 73 9.79 13.21 -1.85
CA LEU A 73 10.32 12.22 -2.78
C LEU A 73 11.86 12.26 -2.69
N ALA A 74 12.41 11.32 -1.94
CA ALA A 74 13.83 11.21 -1.69
C ALA A 74 14.52 10.46 -2.84
N VAL A 75 15.31 11.18 -3.64
CA VAL A 75 16.17 10.60 -4.68
C VAL A 75 17.56 10.42 -4.10
N LEU A 76 17.85 9.21 -3.64
CA LEU A 76 19.03 8.95 -2.81
C LEU A 76 20.16 8.24 -3.56
N ALA A 77 21.33 8.88 -3.59
CA ALA A 77 22.59 8.25 -3.99
C ALA A 77 23.30 7.55 -2.81
N THR A 78 23.00 7.96 -1.58
CA THR A 78 23.46 7.39 -0.31
C THR A 78 22.32 7.47 0.69
N THR A 79 22.41 6.73 1.80
CA THR A 79 21.50 6.92 2.95
C THR A 79 21.41 8.38 3.36
N ALA A 80 20.18 8.88 3.54
CA ALA A 80 19.91 10.25 3.94
C ALA A 80 18.90 10.26 5.09
N THR A 81 19.19 11.08 6.09
CA THR A 81 18.30 11.28 7.25
C THR A 81 17.38 12.47 7.01
N PHE A 82 16.13 12.30 7.38
CA PHE A 82 15.06 13.29 7.35
C PHE A 82 14.59 13.50 8.78
N HIS A 83 14.79 14.71 9.29
CA HIS A 83 14.53 15.03 10.68
C HIS A 83 13.12 15.59 10.83
N ALA A 84 12.36 15.12 11.82
CA ALA A 84 11.11 15.78 12.20
C ALA A 84 11.38 17.23 12.69
N PRO A 85 10.42 18.16 12.54
CA PRO A 85 10.55 19.54 13.02
C PRO A 85 10.92 19.65 14.50
N ALA A 86 11.47 20.80 14.90
CA ALA A 86 11.71 21.10 16.31
C ALA A 86 10.42 21.19 17.13
N SER A 87 9.29 21.50 16.49
CA SER A 87 7.97 21.70 17.12
C SER A 87 6.82 21.13 16.28
N PRO A 88 6.72 19.79 16.13
CA PRO A 88 5.66 19.14 15.37
C PRO A 88 4.32 19.31 16.10
N GLN A 89 3.24 19.56 15.35
CA GLN A 89 1.87 19.66 15.86
C GLN A 89 1.16 18.33 15.83
N VAL A 90 0.26 18.11 16.79
CA VAL A 90 -0.50 16.86 16.88
C VAL A 90 -1.47 16.76 15.71
N GLY A 91 -1.36 15.66 14.94
CA GLY A 91 -2.16 15.39 13.75
C GLY A 91 -1.40 15.56 12.43
N GLU A 92 -0.23 16.20 12.42
CA GLU A 92 0.60 16.35 11.21
C GLU A 92 1.11 14.99 10.72
N GLU A 93 1.20 14.82 9.40
CA GLU A 93 1.75 13.63 8.76
C GLU A 93 3.06 13.95 8.03
N TYR A 94 4.07 13.12 8.25
CA TYR A 94 5.33 13.20 7.51
C TYR A 94 5.56 11.94 6.70
N VAL A 95 5.74 12.13 5.39
CA VAL A 95 5.94 11.06 4.41
C VAL A 95 7.29 11.22 3.74
N VAL A 96 8.08 10.14 3.70
CA VAL A 96 9.33 10.07 2.94
C VAL A 96 9.31 8.82 2.08
N ARG A 97 9.29 9.00 0.76
CA ARG A 97 9.36 7.90 -0.21
C ARG A 97 10.75 7.81 -0.82
N ASN A 98 11.36 6.64 -0.78
CA ASN A 98 12.68 6.38 -1.33
C ASN A 98 12.58 6.00 -2.82
N ALA A 99 12.66 7.00 -3.69
CA ALA A 99 12.67 6.84 -5.14
C ALA A 99 14.09 6.68 -5.72
N SER A 100 15.05 6.22 -4.90
CA SER A 100 16.41 5.97 -5.37
C SER A 100 16.44 4.96 -6.52
N SER A 101 17.21 5.32 -7.55
CA SER A 101 17.53 4.45 -8.68
C SER A 101 18.65 3.45 -8.37
N SER A 102 19.42 3.70 -7.31
CA SER A 102 20.63 2.94 -7.02
C SER A 102 20.29 1.67 -6.24
N ALA A 103 20.73 0.51 -6.74
CA ALA A 103 20.61 -0.77 -6.05
C ALA A 103 21.51 -0.88 -4.79
N ALA A 104 22.25 0.17 -4.44
CA ALA A 104 23.33 0.17 -3.46
C ALA A 104 22.87 0.63 -2.05
N GLY A 105 21.80 0.02 -1.53
CA GLY A 105 21.43 0.13 -0.10
C GLY A 105 21.19 1.54 0.44
N ALA A 106 20.88 2.52 -0.43
CA ALA A 106 20.57 3.88 -0.01
C ALA A 106 19.22 3.88 0.72
N LEU A 107 19.22 4.20 2.02
CA LEU A 107 18.02 4.23 2.84
C LEU A 107 17.51 5.67 3.03
N ALA A 108 16.21 5.88 2.88
CA ALA A 108 15.57 7.07 3.42
C ALA A 108 15.32 6.81 4.90
N VAL A 109 15.98 7.56 5.78
CA VAL A 109 15.91 7.38 7.23
C VAL A 109 15.08 8.49 7.84
N PHE A 110 13.99 8.15 8.51
CA PHE A 110 13.24 9.11 9.32
C PHE A 110 13.80 9.12 10.75
N ASP A 111 14.23 10.30 11.20
CA ASP A 111 14.68 10.57 12.56
C ASP A 111 13.65 11.46 13.29
N PRO A 112 13.01 10.96 14.37
CA PRO A 112 12.06 11.76 15.13
C PRO A 112 12.78 12.86 15.93
N GLY A 113 14.09 12.72 16.20
CA GLY A 113 14.88 13.55 17.10
C GLY A 113 15.00 12.98 18.51
N ALA A 114 16.00 13.44 19.24
CA ALA A 114 16.30 12.97 20.60
C ALA A 114 15.12 13.18 21.57
N GLY A 115 14.88 12.20 22.45
CA GLY A 115 13.80 12.24 23.44
C GLY A 115 12.40 11.95 22.89
N ARG A 116 12.28 11.62 21.60
CA ARG A 116 11.01 11.30 20.91
C ARG A 116 11.01 9.85 20.45
N SER A 117 9.88 9.17 20.54
CA SER A 117 9.72 7.76 20.18
C SER A 117 8.81 7.57 18.97
N ILE A 118 8.95 6.42 18.32
CA ILE A 118 8.09 6.00 17.20
C ILE A 118 7.31 4.76 17.65
N ALA A 119 5.99 4.87 17.81
CA ALA A 119 5.11 3.73 18.01
C ALA A 119 4.91 2.97 16.70
N TYR A 120 4.88 1.64 16.76
CA TYR A 120 4.59 0.78 15.61
C TYR A 120 3.77 -0.44 16.07
N GLY A 121 2.63 -0.69 15.42
CA GLY A 121 1.72 -1.76 15.81
C GLY A 121 1.12 -1.60 17.23
N SER A 122 0.48 -2.65 17.73
CA SER A 122 -0.21 -2.66 19.02
C SER A 122 0.74 -2.71 20.22
N GLY A 123 1.25 -1.55 20.62
CA GLY A 123 2.00 -1.38 21.86
C GLY A 123 3.51 -1.62 21.74
N GLN A 124 4.07 -1.68 20.53
CA GLN A 124 5.53 -1.63 20.34
C GLN A 124 5.96 -0.19 20.03
N SER A 125 7.18 0.17 20.44
CA SER A 125 7.74 1.49 20.15
C SER A 125 9.26 1.42 20.10
N LEU A 126 9.86 2.16 19.17
CA LEU A 126 11.30 2.37 19.13
C LEU A 126 11.70 3.25 20.32
N ALA A 127 12.83 2.90 20.94
CA ALA A 127 13.41 3.70 22.02
C ALA A 127 13.63 5.16 21.58
N PRO A 128 13.63 6.14 22.49
CA PRO A 128 13.78 7.55 22.13
C PRO A 128 15.02 7.83 21.26
N GLY A 129 14.83 8.50 20.13
CA GLY A 129 15.88 8.70 19.11
C GLY A 129 16.13 7.50 18.18
N GLY A 130 15.30 6.45 18.24
CA GLY A 130 15.29 5.36 17.27
C GLY A 130 14.68 5.81 15.94
N THR A 131 15.30 5.40 14.83
CA THR A 131 14.94 5.83 13.47
C THR A 131 14.20 4.73 12.70
N LEU A 132 13.40 5.13 11.70
CA LEU A 132 12.87 4.21 10.68
C LEU A 132 13.70 4.32 9.40
N SER A 133 13.75 3.26 8.60
CA SER A 133 14.42 3.25 7.30
C SER A 133 13.58 2.61 6.21
N ALA A 134 13.41 3.29 5.08
CA ALA A 134 12.83 2.77 3.84
C ALA A 134 13.94 2.45 2.84
N ALA A 135 13.98 1.21 2.35
CA ALA A 135 14.80 0.77 1.23
C ALA A 135 14.27 1.30 -0.11
N ARG A 136 14.96 0.98 -1.22
CA ARG A 136 14.57 1.40 -2.57
C ARG A 136 13.13 0.98 -2.89
N GLY A 137 12.31 1.93 -3.32
CA GLY A 137 10.90 1.73 -3.65
C GLY A 137 9.95 1.78 -2.45
N GLU A 138 10.47 1.73 -1.22
CA GLU A 138 9.67 1.79 0.01
C GLU A 138 9.36 3.23 0.44
N GLN A 139 8.45 3.36 1.41
CA GLN A 139 8.00 4.62 1.98
C GLN A 139 7.86 4.50 3.50
N ILE A 140 8.25 5.56 4.20
CA ILE A 140 7.88 5.81 5.60
C ILE A 140 6.74 6.83 5.61
N ALA A 141 5.69 6.55 6.39
CA ALA A 141 4.65 7.51 6.72
C ALA A 141 4.46 7.50 8.25
N VAL A 142 4.52 8.66 8.89
CA VAL A 142 4.34 8.79 10.35
C VAL A 142 3.38 9.92 10.67
N ILE A 143 2.52 9.72 11.67
CA ILE A 143 1.62 10.75 12.18
C ILE A 143 2.03 11.17 13.60
N VAL A 144 1.98 12.47 13.88
CA VAL A 144 2.30 13.02 15.20
C VAL A 144 1.12 12.78 16.15
N ARG A 145 1.32 11.92 17.16
CA ARG A 145 0.31 11.65 18.21
C ARG A 145 0.50 12.55 19.43
N SER A 146 1.73 12.99 19.70
CA SER A 146 2.06 14.00 20.70
C SER A 146 3.38 14.67 20.33
N ALA A 147 3.76 15.75 21.03
CA ALA A 147 5.05 16.40 20.86
C ALA A 147 6.28 15.48 21.08
N THR A 148 6.08 14.27 21.63
CA THR A 148 7.13 13.26 21.86
C THR A 148 6.88 11.90 21.22
N VAL A 149 5.72 11.67 20.59
CA VAL A 149 5.33 10.38 20.03
C VAL A 149 4.86 10.53 18.59
N PHE A 150 5.60 9.89 17.69
CA PHE A 150 5.19 9.63 16.32
C PHE A 150 4.61 8.22 16.26
N GLU A 151 3.67 7.98 15.36
CA GLU A 151 3.14 6.65 15.09
C GLU A 151 3.39 6.30 13.63
N LEU A 152 4.09 5.19 13.39
CA LEU A 152 4.24 4.62 12.06
C LEU A 152 2.87 4.21 11.55
N GLN A 153 2.42 4.88 10.50
CA GLN A 153 1.34 4.34 9.69
C GLN A 153 1.89 3.09 8.98
N THR A 154 1.35 1.92 9.31
CA THR A 154 1.66 0.69 8.56
C THR A 154 1.48 0.95 7.07
N PRO A 155 2.42 0.54 6.18
CA PRO A 155 2.30 0.80 4.76
C PRO A 155 1.07 0.09 4.16
N GLY A 156 -0.06 0.78 4.14
CA GLY A 156 -1.06 0.55 3.10
C GLY A 156 -0.39 0.80 1.75
N ALA A 157 -0.64 -0.04 0.76
CA ALA A 157 0.00 0.10 -0.55
C ALA A 157 -0.33 1.47 -1.16
N VAL A 158 0.66 2.36 -1.21
CA VAL A 158 0.47 3.75 -1.67
C VAL A 158 0.42 3.77 -3.20
N GLY A 159 -0.78 3.59 -3.74
CA GLY A 159 -1.15 4.19 -5.02
C GLY A 159 -1.07 5.72 -4.94
N PRO A 160 -0.90 6.43 -6.07
CA PRO A 160 -0.77 7.89 -6.07
C PRO A 160 -2.03 8.55 -5.48
N ALA A 161 -1.82 9.64 -4.73
CA ALA A 161 -2.89 10.38 -4.07
C ALA A 161 -3.85 11.04 -5.08
N GLY A 162 -4.94 10.33 -5.40
CA GLY A 162 -6.16 10.93 -5.90
C GLY A 162 -7.00 11.52 -4.76
N PRO A 163 -8.03 12.33 -5.07
CA PRO A 163 -8.93 12.85 -4.04
C PRO A 163 -9.58 11.70 -3.26
N ALA A 164 -9.63 11.84 -1.93
CA ALA A 164 -10.04 10.79 -1.00
C ALA A 164 -11.37 10.11 -1.42
N GLY A 165 -11.26 8.87 -1.90
CA GLY A 165 -12.38 8.11 -2.46
C GLY A 165 -12.17 6.61 -2.31
N GLY A 166 -12.91 6.01 -1.37
CA GLY A 166 -12.88 4.58 -1.07
C GLY A 166 -11.70 4.18 -0.18
N GLY A 167 -11.99 3.66 1.02
CA GLY A 167 -10.96 3.09 1.88
C GLY A 167 -10.27 1.90 1.20
N GLY A 168 -8.97 1.74 1.45
CA GLY A 168 -8.22 0.58 0.96
C GLY A 168 -8.80 -0.70 1.55
N VAL A 169 -9.55 -1.43 0.72
CA VAL A 169 -10.27 -2.64 1.13
C VAL A 169 -9.25 -3.75 1.43
N THR A 170 -8.91 -3.92 2.71
CA THR A 170 -8.05 -5.02 3.16
C THR A 170 -8.77 -6.33 2.87
N GLY A 171 -8.27 -7.11 1.92
CA GLY A 171 -8.92 -8.33 1.45
C GLY A 171 -7.92 -9.43 1.16
N GLY A 172 -8.44 -10.63 0.90
CA GLY A 172 -7.64 -11.82 0.65
C GLY A 172 -8.44 -12.94 -0.01
N THR A 173 -7.76 -14.05 -0.20
CA THR A 173 -8.35 -15.30 -0.70
C THR A 173 -8.65 -16.24 0.46
N GLY A 174 -9.52 -17.23 0.21
CA GLY A 174 -9.75 -18.35 1.12
C GLY A 174 -10.42 -19.50 0.36
N THR A 175 -10.49 -20.67 0.98
CA THR A 175 -11.17 -21.84 0.41
C THR A 175 -11.93 -22.52 1.54
N ILE A 176 -13.20 -22.85 1.29
CA ILE A 176 -13.96 -23.79 2.13
C ILE A 176 -13.99 -25.14 1.43
N THR A 177 -13.92 -26.25 2.18
CA THR A 177 -13.88 -27.60 1.64
C THR A 177 -15.08 -28.40 2.14
N VAL A 178 -16.07 -28.61 1.26
CA VAL A 178 -17.29 -29.36 1.60
C VAL A 178 -16.98 -30.85 1.60
N THR A 179 -16.70 -31.40 2.78
CA THR A 179 -16.19 -32.78 2.97
C THR A 179 -17.22 -33.93 3.10
N PRO A 180 -18.55 -33.74 3.30
CA PRO A 180 -19.48 -34.86 3.39
C PRO A 180 -19.49 -35.76 2.14
N ALA A 181 -19.46 -37.07 2.34
CA ALA A 181 -19.53 -38.05 1.26
C ALA A 181 -20.93 -38.04 0.61
N GLY A 182 -21.05 -37.35 -0.52
CA GLY A 182 -22.34 -37.03 -1.18
C GLY A 182 -22.63 -35.54 -1.29
N GLY A 183 -21.76 -34.68 -0.75
CA GLY A 183 -21.92 -33.23 -0.71
C GLY A 183 -22.86 -32.75 0.40
N ALA A 184 -23.03 -31.43 0.49
CA ALA A 184 -23.92 -30.78 1.45
C ALA A 184 -24.81 -29.74 0.76
N LEU A 185 -25.98 -29.47 1.36
CA LEU A 185 -26.85 -28.33 1.00
C LEU A 185 -26.52 -27.06 1.80
N GLU A 186 -25.84 -27.22 2.94
CA GLU A 186 -25.38 -26.15 3.81
C GLU A 186 -23.98 -26.49 4.31
N TRP A 187 -23.08 -25.51 4.38
CA TRP A 187 -21.74 -25.68 4.89
C TRP A 187 -21.32 -24.51 5.78
N LEU A 188 -20.55 -24.79 6.83
CA LEU A 188 -20.04 -23.82 7.78
C LEU A 188 -18.57 -24.14 8.10
N GLU A 189 -17.67 -23.20 7.81
CA GLU A 189 -16.22 -23.41 7.99
C GLU A 189 -15.52 -22.10 8.38
N THR A 190 -14.48 -22.19 9.20
CA THR A 190 -13.68 -21.03 9.59
C THR A 190 -12.37 -21.00 8.81
N ILE A 191 -12.21 -19.99 7.95
CA ILE A 191 -11.01 -19.76 7.14
C ILE A 191 -10.06 -18.75 7.79
N PRO A 192 -8.73 -18.85 7.57
CA PRO A 192 -7.78 -17.80 7.94
C PRO A 192 -8.04 -16.50 7.18
N ALA A 193 -7.99 -15.37 7.87
CA ALA A 193 -8.17 -14.04 7.30
C ALA A 193 -7.37 -12.99 8.09
N ALA A 194 -6.10 -12.82 7.72
CA ALA A 194 -5.19 -11.93 8.43
C ALA A 194 -5.70 -10.47 8.43
N GLY A 195 -5.62 -9.80 9.59
CA GLY A 195 -6.12 -8.42 9.77
C GLY A 195 -7.61 -8.30 10.07
N VAL A 196 -8.42 -9.36 9.94
CA VAL A 196 -9.82 -9.35 10.38
C VAL A 196 -9.89 -9.32 11.91
N THR A 197 -10.82 -8.54 12.45
CA THR A 197 -11.13 -8.46 13.89
C THR A 197 -12.62 -8.72 14.11
N PRO A 198 -13.07 -9.09 15.32
CA PRO A 198 -14.51 -9.25 15.61
C PRO A 198 -15.36 -8.00 15.42
N ALA A 199 -14.74 -6.81 15.30
CA ALA A 199 -15.42 -5.54 15.02
C ALA A 199 -15.41 -5.14 13.53
N SER A 200 -14.68 -5.88 12.68
CA SER A 200 -14.65 -5.65 11.24
C SER A 200 -16.03 -5.87 10.61
N ARG A 201 -16.29 -5.23 9.48
CA ARG A 201 -17.35 -5.66 8.54
C ARG A 201 -16.68 -6.42 7.43
N VAL A 202 -17.27 -7.53 6.99
CA VAL A 202 -16.68 -8.37 5.94
C VAL A 202 -17.64 -8.62 4.79
N GLU A 203 -17.14 -8.49 3.57
CA GLU A 203 -17.74 -9.02 2.34
C GLU A 203 -17.09 -10.38 2.06
N VAL A 204 -17.88 -11.39 1.69
CA VAL A 204 -17.38 -12.68 1.18
C VAL A 204 -18.10 -12.97 -0.12
N ARG A 205 -17.35 -13.37 -1.15
CA ARG A 205 -17.84 -13.69 -2.48
C ARG A 205 -17.07 -14.88 -3.06
N LEU A 206 -17.64 -15.55 -4.06
CA LEU A 206 -16.91 -16.56 -4.82
C LEU A 206 -15.68 -15.93 -5.50
N ALA A 207 -14.58 -16.67 -5.55
CA ALA A 207 -13.46 -16.34 -6.41
C ALA A 207 -13.79 -16.68 -7.88
N GLY A 208 -12.97 -16.20 -8.82
CA GLY A 208 -12.99 -16.75 -10.17
C GLY A 208 -12.41 -18.17 -10.17
N ALA A 209 -12.92 -19.04 -11.04
CA ALA A 209 -12.40 -20.38 -11.23
C ALA A 209 -11.35 -20.44 -12.35
N THR A 210 -10.65 -21.57 -12.35
CA THR A 210 -9.82 -22.09 -13.44
C THR A 210 -10.41 -23.42 -13.92
N ASP A 211 -10.03 -23.87 -15.12
CA ASP A 211 -10.44 -25.18 -15.67
C ASP A 211 -10.05 -26.40 -14.79
N ALA A 212 -9.28 -26.19 -13.71
CA ALA A 212 -8.87 -27.20 -12.74
C ALA A 212 -9.73 -27.23 -11.45
N ASP A 213 -10.64 -26.26 -11.27
CA ASP A 213 -11.52 -26.18 -10.09
C ASP A 213 -12.79 -27.01 -10.28
N GLU A 214 -13.06 -27.93 -9.35
CA GLU A 214 -14.27 -28.79 -9.35
C GLU A 214 -15.56 -27.97 -9.23
N ASN A 215 -15.51 -26.82 -8.53
CA ASN A 215 -16.65 -25.95 -8.26
C ASN A 215 -16.46 -24.57 -8.91
N ASP A 216 -16.80 -24.49 -10.20
CA ASP A 216 -16.86 -23.23 -10.94
C ASP A 216 -18.02 -22.32 -10.45
N PRO A 217 -17.82 -21.00 -10.26
CA PRO A 217 -18.87 -20.07 -9.83
C PRO A 217 -20.06 -19.94 -10.80
N GLU A 218 -19.92 -20.26 -12.08
CA GLU A 218 -21.03 -20.34 -13.04
C GLU A 218 -21.83 -21.65 -12.93
N MET A 219 -21.22 -22.70 -12.35
CA MET A 219 -21.81 -24.03 -12.20
C MET A 219 -22.34 -24.32 -10.79
N ILE A 220 -21.97 -23.53 -9.79
CA ILE A 220 -22.44 -23.70 -8.41
C ILE A 220 -23.79 -22.98 -8.20
N GLU A 221 -24.80 -23.72 -7.76
CA GLU A 221 -26.13 -23.17 -7.45
C GLU A 221 -26.13 -22.58 -6.04
N LEU A 222 -25.42 -21.48 -5.84
CA LEU A 222 -25.28 -20.79 -4.56
C LEU A 222 -26.55 -19.98 -4.24
N LEU A 223 -27.24 -20.35 -3.15
CA LEU A 223 -28.45 -19.66 -2.68
C LEU A 223 -28.16 -18.59 -1.63
N GLY A 224 -27.10 -18.78 -0.85
CA GLY A 224 -26.69 -17.85 0.19
C GLY A 224 -25.23 -18.01 0.56
N LEU A 225 -24.57 -16.89 0.86
CA LEU A 225 -23.19 -16.82 1.31
C LEU A 225 -23.04 -15.67 2.29
N TRP A 226 -22.42 -15.93 3.44
CA TRP A 226 -22.17 -14.93 4.47
C TRP A 226 -20.87 -15.20 5.22
N GLY A 227 -20.29 -14.17 5.82
CA GLY A 227 -19.12 -14.26 6.69
C GLY A 227 -19.37 -13.60 8.04
N THR A 228 -19.02 -14.29 9.13
CA THR A 228 -18.91 -13.69 10.47
C THR A 228 -17.42 -13.50 10.79
N PRO A 229 -16.97 -12.27 11.13
CA PRO A 229 -15.57 -11.99 11.38
C PRO A 229 -15.13 -12.45 12.78
N GLY A 230 -13.95 -13.04 12.85
CA GLY A 230 -13.25 -13.42 14.09
C GLY A 230 -11.96 -12.63 14.27
N THR A 231 -11.07 -13.11 15.15
CA THR A 231 -9.71 -12.55 15.28
C THR A 231 -8.78 -13.31 14.33
N GLY A 232 -8.41 -12.68 13.22
CA GLY A 232 -7.57 -13.29 12.19
C GLY A 232 -8.26 -14.37 11.35
N THR A 233 -9.60 -14.45 11.41
CA THR A 233 -10.40 -15.49 10.75
C THR A 233 -11.75 -14.95 10.27
N ILE A 234 -12.40 -15.67 9.35
CA ILE A 234 -13.81 -15.50 9.00
C ILE A 234 -14.50 -16.87 9.10
N THR A 235 -15.61 -16.96 9.83
CA THR A 235 -16.52 -18.11 9.73
C THR A 235 -17.47 -17.87 8.57
N VAL A 236 -17.30 -18.64 7.50
CA VAL A 236 -18.12 -18.58 6.29
C VAL A 236 -19.24 -19.60 6.38
N GLY A 237 -20.47 -19.16 6.12
CA GLY A 237 -21.62 -20.02 5.90
C GLY A 237 -22.10 -19.94 4.45
N ALA A 238 -22.38 -21.08 3.83
CA ALA A 238 -22.88 -21.19 2.47
C ALA A 238 -24.09 -22.13 2.40
N SER A 239 -25.03 -21.84 1.51
CA SER A 239 -26.18 -22.71 1.20
C SER A 239 -26.38 -22.86 -0.31
N PHE A 240 -26.81 -24.05 -0.73
CA PHE A 240 -26.78 -24.49 -2.14
C PHE A 240 -28.13 -25.08 -2.56
N GLY A 241 -28.52 -24.90 -3.83
CA GLY A 241 -29.77 -25.45 -4.40
C GLY A 241 -29.68 -26.96 -4.71
N ARG A 242 -28.46 -27.47 -4.81
CA ARG A 242 -28.13 -28.90 -4.95
C ARG A 242 -26.96 -29.26 -4.06
N ALA A 243 -26.76 -30.54 -3.77
CA ALA A 243 -25.64 -30.99 -2.96
C ALA A 243 -24.30 -30.69 -3.67
N VAL A 244 -23.41 -29.96 -3.00
CA VAL A 244 -22.07 -29.58 -3.48
C VAL A 244 -21.01 -30.27 -2.64
N GLY A 245 -19.89 -30.69 -3.24
CA GLY A 245 -18.76 -31.31 -2.55
C GLY A 245 -17.42 -30.76 -3.04
N GLY A 246 -16.36 -30.90 -2.25
CA GLY A 246 -15.01 -30.46 -2.62
C GLY A 246 -14.72 -28.99 -2.29
N PRO A 247 -13.60 -28.43 -2.82
CA PRO A 247 -13.16 -27.08 -2.51
C PRO A 247 -14.00 -26.02 -3.25
N ILE A 248 -14.28 -24.91 -2.57
CA ILE A 248 -14.93 -23.72 -3.13
C ILE A 248 -14.04 -22.52 -2.79
N ASN A 249 -13.49 -21.87 -3.82
CA ASN A 249 -12.58 -20.74 -3.66
C ASN A 249 -13.36 -19.43 -3.46
N LEU A 250 -12.86 -18.58 -2.57
CA LEU A 250 -13.51 -17.37 -2.08
C LEU A 250 -12.55 -16.18 -2.13
N HIS A 251 -13.11 -15.00 -2.36
CA HIS A 251 -12.49 -13.72 -2.04
C HIS A 251 -13.23 -13.08 -0.86
N TRP A 252 -12.48 -12.46 0.05
CA TRP A 252 -13.04 -11.71 1.17
C TRP A 252 -12.42 -10.31 1.25
N SER A 253 -13.13 -9.40 1.90
CA SER A 253 -12.83 -7.96 1.95
C SER A 253 -13.30 -7.37 3.28
N ILE A 254 -12.54 -6.44 3.86
CA ILE A 254 -12.95 -5.65 5.04
C ILE A 254 -13.53 -4.31 4.57
N LEU A 255 -14.76 -4.01 5.01
CA LEU A 255 -15.56 -2.83 4.67
C LEU A 255 -15.51 -1.72 5.73
#